data_AF-A0A1G2IXU6-F1
#
_entry.id   AF-A0A1G2IXU6-F1
#
_cell.length_a   1.000
_cell.length_b   1.000
_cell.length_c   1.000
_cell.angle_alpha   90.00
_cell.angle_beta   90.00
_cell.angle_gamma   90.00
#
_symmetry.space_group_name_H-M   'P 1'
#
loop_
_entity.id
_entity.type
_entity.pdbx_description
1 polymer ?
#
loop_
_entity_poly.entity_id
_entity_poly.type
_entity_poly.pdbx_seq_one_letter_code
_entity_poly.pdbx_strand_id
1 'polypeptide(L)'
;MAKLKFKIAVPIILAGIFAISVFVALSYVTALNFDKFDIGFYIVIGILGIYVFFFGFASGQNLVSPLKELLEKATELSKGNSSSRVYLETKDEFAELAKVFNKIAEELQKSREQQENAEKFVGIKVQAKTQDLQVIINALEQKVKNRTIELERLVRQLEALSAKAKDKELETRQLKEGLENLRKKAGKAKNKKNINNIENI
;
A
#
# COMPACT_ATOMS: atom_id res chain seq x y z
N MET A 1 -1.82 10.47 -44.37
CA MET A 1 -2.40 9.88 -43.15
C MET A 1 -3.93 10.00 -43.16
N ALA A 2 -4.63 9.40 -44.14
CA ALA A 2 -6.09 9.50 -44.27
C ALA A 2 -6.69 8.19 -44.82
N LYS A 3 -6.14 7.03 -44.41
CA LYS A 3 -6.51 5.74 -44.99
C LYS A 3 -7.85 5.23 -44.45
N LEU A 4 -8.14 5.45 -43.17
CA LEU A 4 -9.43 5.07 -42.59
C LEU A 4 -10.56 5.94 -43.14
N LYS A 5 -10.36 7.26 -43.20
CA LYS A 5 -11.34 8.19 -43.79
C LYS A 5 -11.71 7.78 -45.22
N PHE A 6 -10.75 7.34 -46.03
CA PHE A 6 -11.02 6.88 -47.37
C PHE A 6 -11.79 5.54 -47.39
N LYS A 7 -11.43 4.58 -46.53
CA LYS A 7 -12.17 3.30 -46.39
C LYS A 7 -13.62 3.49 -45.95
N ILE A 8 -13.92 4.51 -45.15
CA ILE A 8 -15.29 4.83 -44.69
C ILE A 8 -16.03 5.70 -45.71
N ALA A 9 -15.37 6.73 -46.25
CA ALA A 9 -16.00 7.70 -47.11
C ALA A 9 -16.33 7.14 -48.50
N VAL A 10 -15.47 6.30 -49.08
CA VAL A 10 -15.69 5.72 -50.41
C VAL A 10 -17.03 4.98 -50.51
N PRO A 11 -17.35 4.04 -49.62
CA PRO A 11 -18.66 3.40 -49.71
C PRO A 11 -19.80 4.37 -49.35
N ILE A 12 -19.66 5.28 -48.39
CA ILE A 12 -20.74 6.25 -48.11
C ILE A 12 -21.04 7.10 -49.35
N ILE A 13 -20.01 7.55 -50.07
CA ILE A 13 -20.14 8.31 -51.31
C ILE A 13 -20.76 7.43 -52.41
N LEU A 14 -20.33 6.16 -52.53
CA LEU A 14 -20.93 5.22 -53.48
C LEU A 14 -22.42 4.99 -53.19
N ALA A 15 -22.82 4.87 -51.91
CA ALA A 15 -24.20 4.76 -51.49
C ALA A 15 -25.01 6.01 -51.89
N GLY A 16 -24.43 7.20 -51.74
CA GLY A 16 -25.05 8.45 -52.17
C GLY A 16 -25.25 8.52 -53.69
N ILE A 17 -24.22 8.21 -54.47
CA ILE A 17 -24.30 8.14 -55.94
C ILE A 17 -25.36 7.11 -56.37
N PHE A 18 -25.35 5.96 -55.70
CA PHE A 18 -26.29 4.89 -55.95
C PHE A 18 -27.73 5.32 -55.64
N ALA A 19 -27.99 5.95 -54.49
CA ALA A 19 -29.31 6.48 -54.15
C ALA A 19 -29.82 7.52 -55.16
N ILE A 20 -28.93 8.40 -55.64
CA ILE A 20 -29.25 9.36 -56.69
C ILE A 20 -29.59 8.64 -58.00
N SER A 21 -28.83 7.60 -58.38
CA SER A 21 -29.10 6.81 -59.59
C SER A 21 -30.45 6.09 -59.53
N VAL A 22 -30.81 5.54 -58.37
CA VAL A 22 -32.12 4.90 -58.13
C VAL A 22 -33.25 5.93 -58.22
N PHE A 23 -33.06 7.09 -57.58
CA PHE A 23 -34.05 8.17 -57.57
C PHE A 23 -34.32 8.70 -58.98
N VAL A 24 -33.26 8.91 -59.76
CA VAL A 24 -33.36 9.33 -61.16
C VAL A 24 -34.05 8.25 -61.99
N ALA A 25 -33.67 6.98 -61.87
CA ALA A 25 -34.32 5.88 -62.58
C ALA A 25 -35.82 5.78 -62.22
N LEU A 26 -36.17 5.89 -60.94
CA LEU A 26 -37.56 5.87 -60.49
C LEU A 26 -38.35 7.06 -61.03
N SER A 27 -37.76 8.26 -61.06
CA SER A 27 -38.37 9.47 -61.62
C SER A 27 -38.61 9.36 -63.13
N TYR A 28 -37.73 8.71 -63.88
CA TYR A 28 -37.95 8.46 -65.31
C TYR A 28 -39.06 7.43 -65.53
N VAL A 29 -39.11 6.37 -64.73
CA VAL A 29 -40.16 5.33 -64.80
C VAL A 29 -41.54 5.92 -64.50
N THR A 30 -41.67 6.78 -63.49
CA THR A 30 -42.94 7.43 -63.15
C THR A 30 -43.35 8.50 -64.17
N ALA A 31 -42.40 9.25 -64.74
CA ALA A 31 -42.69 10.28 -65.73
C ALA A 31 -43.20 9.72 -67.09
N LEU A 32 -42.92 8.45 -67.39
CA LEU A 32 -43.31 7.81 -68.65
C LEU A 32 -44.66 7.06 -68.60
N ASN A 33 -45.44 7.16 -67.51
CA ASN A 33 -46.76 6.51 -67.36
C ASN A 33 -46.79 5.02 -67.78
N PHE A 34 -45.86 4.21 -67.26
CA PHE A 34 -45.84 2.79 -67.52
C PHE A 34 -46.64 2.03 -66.45
N ASP A 35 -47.77 1.43 -66.84
CA ASP A 35 -48.54 0.45 -66.04
C ASP A 35 -47.77 -0.86 -65.75
N LYS A 36 -46.47 -0.93 -66.03
CA LYS A 36 -45.64 -2.14 -65.90
C LYS A 36 -44.24 -1.82 -65.40
N PHE A 37 -43.81 -2.54 -64.36
CA PHE A 37 -42.41 -2.55 -63.93
C PHE A 37 -41.54 -3.18 -65.02
N ASP A 38 -40.79 -2.35 -65.74
CA ASP A 38 -39.86 -2.81 -66.77
C ASP A 38 -38.61 -3.48 -66.18
N ILE A 39 -37.91 -4.27 -67.01
CA ILE A 39 -36.68 -4.99 -66.66
C ILE A 39 -35.63 -4.09 -65.97
N GLY A 40 -35.59 -2.80 -66.32
CA GLY A 40 -34.68 -1.80 -65.73
C GLY A 40 -34.88 -1.60 -64.23
N PHE A 41 -36.12 -1.69 -63.73
CA PHE A 41 -36.41 -1.57 -62.29
C PHE A 41 -35.76 -2.72 -61.50
N TYR A 42 -35.88 -3.95 -62.01
CA TYR A 42 -35.29 -5.14 -61.39
C TYR A 42 -33.75 -5.12 -61.43
N ILE A 43 -33.15 -4.57 -62.48
CA ILE A 43 -31.69 -4.39 -62.57
C ILE A 43 -31.20 -3.42 -61.47
N VAL A 44 -31.89 -2.30 -61.27
CA VAL A 44 -31.55 -1.32 -60.24
C VAL A 44 -31.63 -1.93 -58.84
N ILE A 45 -32.69 -2.70 -58.54
CA ILE A 45 -32.82 -3.42 -57.27
C ILE A 45 -31.72 -4.48 -57.11
N GLY A 46 -31.37 -5.21 -58.18
CA GLY A 46 -30.29 -6.19 -58.16
C GLY A 46 -28.93 -5.55 -57.82
N ILE A 47 -28.61 -4.42 -58.43
CA ILE A 47 -27.39 -3.65 -58.13
C ILE A 47 -27.41 -3.13 -56.69
N LEU A 48 -28.58 -2.69 -56.19
CA LEU A 48 -28.76 -2.28 -54.79
C LEU A 48 -28.41 -3.40 -53.82
N GLY A 49 -28.96 -4.59 -54.05
CA GLY A 49 -28.74 -5.76 -53.21
C GLY A 49 -27.26 -6.15 -53.17
N ILE A 50 -26.61 -6.16 -54.33
CA ILE A 50 -25.16 -6.43 -54.44
C ILE A 50 -24.37 -5.36 -53.67
N TYR A 51 -24.69 -4.08 -53.86
CA TYR A 51 -24.01 -2.99 -53.19
C TYR A 51 -24.11 -3.09 -51.65
N VAL A 52 -25.32 -3.29 -51.12
CA VAL A 52 -25.56 -3.43 -49.68
C VAL A 52 -24.82 -4.64 -49.11
N PHE A 53 -24.82 -5.76 -49.84
CA PHE A 53 -24.11 -6.97 -49.43
C PHE A 53 -22.60 -6.74 -49.31
N PHE A 54 -21.97 -6.20 -50.35
CA PHE A 54 -20.53 -5.90 -50.36
C PHE A 54 -20.16 -4.83 -49.32
N PHE A 55 -21.01 -3.82 -49.13
CA PHE A 55 -20.76 -2.77 -48.14
C PHE A 55 -20.82 -3.31 -46.70
N GLY A 56 -21.84 -4.12 -46.38
CA GLY A 56 -21.97 -4.74 -45.07
C GLY A 56 -20.77 -5.65 -44.75
N PHE A 57 -20.36 -6.47 -45.72
CA PHE A 57 -19.19 -7.34 -45.60
C PHE A 57 -17.89 -6.54 -45.38
N ALA A 58 -17.66 -5.51 -46.20
CA ALA A 58 -16.46 -4.67 -46.09
C ALA A 58 -16.40 -3.88 -44.76
N SER A 59 -17.54 -3.36 -44.29
CA SER A 59 -17.64 -2.63 -43.02
C SER A 59 -17.38 -3.52 -41.81
N GLY A 60 -17.90 -4.75 -41.82
CA GLY A 60 -17.66 -5.73 -40.77
C GLY A 60 -16.17 -6.02 -40.57
N GLN A 61 -15.44 -6.27 -41.65
CA GLN A 61 -14.01 -6.60 -41.57
C GLN A 61 -13.11 -5.40 -41.29
N ASN A 62 -13.40 -4.24 -41.88
CA ASN A 62 -12.48 -3.08 -41.82
C ASN A 62 -12.74 -2.12 -40.65
N LEU A 63 -13.93 -2.14 -40.05
CA LEU A 63 -14.32 -1.20 -39.00
C LEU A 63 -14.74 -1.91 -37.73
N VAL A 64 -15.67 -2.87 -37.85
CA VAL A 64 -16.25 -3.52 -36.66
C VAL A 64 -15.24 -4.46 -36.00
N SER A 65 -14.50 -5.25 -36.78
CA SER A 65 -13.54 -6.21 -36.21
C SER A 65 -12.42 -5.55 -35.41
N PRO A 66 -11.67 -4.56 -35.93
CA PRO A 66 -10.60 -3.91 -35.18
C PRO A 66 -11.12 -3.18 -33.93
N LEU A 67 -12.31 -2.56 -34.02
CA LEU A 67 -12.94 -1.89 -32.90
C LEU A 67 -13.37 -2.86 -31.79
N LYS A 68 -13.92 -4.02 -32.17
CA LYS A 68 -14.33 -5.06 -31.23
C LYS A 68 -13.13 -5.65 -30.49
N GLU A 69 -12.04 -5.91 -31.21
CA GLU A 69 -10.79 -6.41 -30.60
C GLU A 69 -10.22 -5.41 -29.58
N LEU A 70 -10.18 -4.12 -29.95
CA LEU A 70 -9.76 -3.06 -29.04
C LEU A 70 -10.66 -2.99 -27.79
N LEU A 71 -11.98 -3.07 -27.97
CA LEU A 71 -12.94 -3.04 -26.88
C LEU A 71 -12.80 -4.24 -25.93
N GLU A 72 -12.57 -5.42 -26.48
CA GLU A 72 -12.36 -6.64 -25.72
C GLU A 72 -11.11 -6.53 -24.84
N LYS A 73 -9.98 -6.10 -25.42
CA LYS A 73 -8.73 -5.90 -24.68
C LYS A 73 -8.81 -4.75 -23.68
N ALA A 74 -9.52 -3.68 -24.00
CA ALA A 74 -9.80 -2.63 -23.03
C ALA A 74 -10.65 -3.11 -21.86
N THR A 75 -11.58 -4.03 -22.10
CA THR A 75 -12.39 -4.66 -21.05
C THR A 75 -11.56 -5.61 -20.18
N GLU A 76 -10.63 -6.35 -20.78
CA GLU A 76 -9.67 -7.16 -20.00
C GLU A 76 -8.79 -6.27 -19.11
N LEU A 77 -8.27 -5.17 -19.67
CA LEU A 77 -7.46 -4.19 -18.94
C LEU A 77 -8.24 -3.58 -17.77
N SER A 78 -9.51 -3.21 -17.97
CA SER A 78 -10.36 -2.63 -16.91
C SER A 78 -10.71 -3.64 -15.81
N LYS A 79 -10.82 -4.93 -16.14
CA LYS A 79 -10.95 -6.03 -15.16
C LYS A 79 -9.67 -6.34 -14.41
N GLY A 80 -8.58 -5.63 -14.70
CA GLY A 80 -7.32 -5.73 -13.99
C GLY A 80 -6.26 -6.59 -14.67
N ASN A 81 -6.47 -7.04 -15.92
CA ASN A 81 -5.42 -7.70 -16.70
C ASN A 81 -4.52 -6.66 -17.40
N SER A 82 -3.51 -6.15 -16.69
CA SER A 82 -2.53 -5.19 -17.23
C SER A 82 -1.58 -5.77 -18.29
N SER A 83 -1.56 -7.09 -18.47
CA SER A 83 -0.78 -7.76 -19.52
C SER A 83 -1.51 -7.78 -20.87
N SER A 84 -2.76 -7.31 -20.93
CA SER A 84 -3.53 -7.26 -22.17
C SER A 84 -2.86 -6.33 -23.20
N ARG A 85 -2.84 -6.76 -24.46
CA ARG A 85 -2.25 -6.03 -25.59
C ARG A 85 -3.12 -6.20 -26.84
N VAL A 86 -3.09 -5.19 -27.71
CA VAL A 86 -3.85 -5.14 -28.97
C VAL A 86 -2.86 -5.15 -30.13
N TYR A 87 -3.06 -6.07 -31.07
CA TYR A 87 -2.20 -6.25 -32.24
C TYR A 87 -3.03 -6.18 -33.51
N LEU A 88 -3.15 -4.96 -34.06
CA LEU A 88 -3.86 -4.76 -35.32
C LEU A 88 -2.86 -4.76 -36.49
N GLU A 89 -3.15 -5.56 -37.51
CA GLU A 89 -2.38 -5.60 -38.77
C GLU A 89 -2.68 -4.40 -39.69
N THR A 90 -3.55 -3.48 -39.26
CA THR A 90 -3.90 -2.30 -40.03
C THR A 90 -2.77 -1.26 -40.00
N LYS A 91 -2.77 -0.36 -40.99
CA LYS A 91 -1.80 0.75 -41.10
C LYS A 91 -2.51 2.10 -41.05
N ASP A 92 -3.55 2.17 -40.25
CA ASP A 92 -4.47 3.29 -40.14
C ASP A 92 -4.59 3.75 -38.69
N GLU A 93 -5.53 4.66 -38.45
CA GLU A 93 -5.80 5.30 -37.17
C GLU A 93 -6.10 4.28 -36.06
N PHE A 94 -6.61 3.08 -36.37
CA PHE A 94 -6.78 2.02 -35.37
C PHE A 94 -5.45 1.44 -34.89
N ALA A 95 -4.46 1.32 -35.76
CA ALA A 95 -3.12 0.86 -35.36
C ALA A 95 -2.42 1.89 -34.46
N GLU A 96 -2.65 3.17 -34.69
CA GLU A 96 -2.18 4.22 -33.78
C GLU A 96 -2.89 4.13 -32.42
N LEU A 97 -4.21 3.92 -32.42
CA LEU A 97 -4.98 3.72 -31.19
C LEU A 97 -4.53 2.47 -30.42
N ALA A 98 -4.22 1.37 -31.11
CA ALA A 98 -3.66 0.16 -30.50
C ALA A 98 -2.29 0.43 -29.85
N LYS A 99 -1.43 1.25 -30.47
CA LYS A 99 -0.15 1.66 -29.86
C LYS A 99 -0.35 2.46 -28.58
N VAL A 100 -1.26 3.43 -28.60
CA VAL A 100 -1.59 4.24 -27.42
C VAL A 100 -2.16 3.35 -26.31
N PHE A 101 -3.08 2.44 -26.65
CA PHE A 101 -3.63 1.46 -25.71
C PHE A 101 -2.53 0.60 -25.06
N ASN A 102 -1.62 0.04 -25.87
CA ASN A 102 -0.53 -0.79 -25.37
C ASN A 102 0.41 -0.04 -24.43
N LYS A 103 0.67 1.25 -24.69
CA LYS A 103 1.46 2.10 -23.81
C LYS A 103 0.79 2.30 -22.45
N ILE A 104 -0.53 2.55 -22.43
CA ILE A 104 -1.31 2.66 -21.20
C ILE A 104 -1.26 1.34 -20.41
N ALA A 105 -1.42 0.20 -21.09
CA ALA A 105 -1.34 -1.11 -20.46
C ALA A 105 0.06 -1.38 -19.85
N GLU A 106 1.13 -0.98 -20.54
CA GLU A 106 2.50 -1.09 -20.05
C GLU A 106 2.76 -0.21 -18.82
N GLU A 107 2.32 1.04 -18.83
CA GLU A 107 2.45 1.96 -17.68
C GLU A 107 1.70 1.43 -16.46
N LEU A 108 0.48 0.90 -16.65
CA LEU A 108 -0.29 0.29 -15.57
C LEU A 108 0.41 -0.95 -15.00
N GLN A 109 0.98 -1.80 -15.86
CA GLN A 109 1.72 -2.99 -15.43
C GLN A 109 2.95 -2.58 -14.60
N LYS A 110 3.75 -1.62 -15.06
CA LYS A 110 4.91 -1.12 -14.32
C LYS A 110 4.52 -0.52 -12.98
N SER A 111 3.42 0.24 -12.92
CA SER A 111 2.93 0.81 -11.67
C SER A 111 2.57 -0.27 -10.65
N ARG A 112 1.96 -1.38 -11.08
CA ARG A 112 1.61 -2.50 -10.20
C ARG A 112 2.85 -3.23 -9.70
N GLU A 113 3.81 -3.50 -10.58
CA GLU A 113 5.08 -4.13 -10.21
C GLU A 113 5.86 -3.28 -9.19
N GLN A 114 5.86 -1.96 -9.35
CA GLN A 114 6.47 -1.03 -8.39
C GLN A 114 5.76 -1.05 -7.03
N GLN A 115 4.42 -1.08 -7.04
CA GLN A 115 3.64 -1.17 -5.80
C GLN A 115 3.93 -2.49 -5.05
N GLU A 116 3.92 -3.63 -5.75
CA GLU A 116 4.20 -4.93 -5.13
C GLU A 116 5.62 -4.98 -4.54
N ASN A 117 6.61 -4.43 -5.24
CA ASN A 117 7.98 -4.35 -4.75
C ASN A 117 8.10 -3.43 -3.54
N ALA A 118 7.39 -2.30 -3.53
CA ALA A 118 7.36 -1.38 -2.40
C ALA A 118 6.73 -2.05 -1.16
N GLU A 119 5.61 -2.76 -1.34
CA GLU A 119 4.95 -3.52 -0.27
C GLU A 119 5.88 -4.58 0.34
N LYS A 120 6.59 -5.36 -0.50
CA LYS A 120 7.60 -6.33 -0.05
C LYS A 120 8.73 -5.66 0.74
N PHE A 121 9.27 -4.56 0.22
CA PHE A 121 10.35 -3.83 0.87
C PHE A 121 9.93 -3.27 2.24
N VAL A 122 8.73 -2.68 2.33
CA VAL A 122 8.17 -2.19 3.59
C VAL A 122 7.98 -3.35 4.57
N GLY A 123 7.47 -4.50 4.13
CA GLY A 123 7.33 -5.70 4.96
C GLY A 123 8.65 -6.16 5.58
N ILE A 124 9.71 -6.29 4.77
CA ILE A 124 11.06 -6.64 5.23
C ILE A 124 11.57 -5.61 6.26
N LYS A 125 11.39 -4.32 5.97
CA LYS A 125 11.87 -3.25 6.86
C LYS A 125 11.14 -3.23 8.21
N VAL A 126 9.82 -3.45 8.21
CA VAL A 126 9.01 -3.53 9.44
C VAL A 126 9.42 -4.75 10.26
N GLN A 127 9.66 -5.89 9.61
CA GLN A 127 10.10 -7.11 10.28
C GLN A 127 11.47 -6.92 10.93
N ALA A 128 12.45 -6.38 10.19
CA ALA A 128 13.78 -6.09 10.72
C ALA A 128 13.72 -5.13 11.92
N LYS A 129 12.95 -4.04 11.80
CA LYS A 129 12.82 -3.07 12.90
C LYS A 129 12.13 -3.67 14.12
N THR A 130 11.16 -4.57 13.92
CA THR A 130 10.49 -5.30 15.01
C THR A 130 11.46 -6.23 15.73
N GLN A 131 12.32 -6.93 14.98
CA GLN A 131 13.37 -7.77 15.56
C GLN A 131 14.36 -6.95 16.38
N ASP A 132 14.86 -5.84 15.84
CA ASP A 132 15.76 -4.93 16.57
C ASP A 132 15.10 -4.41 17.86
N LEU A 133 13.83 -4.02 17.77
CA LEU A 133 13.09 -3.53 18.93
C LEU A 133 12.91 -4.62 20.00
N GLN A 134 12.68 -5.87 19.59
CA GLN A 134 12.59 -7.01 20.51
C GLN A 134 13.93 -7.26 21.22
N VAL A 135 15.05 -7.15 20.51
CA VAL A 135 16.40 -7.26 21.11
C VAL A 135 16.61 -6.15 22.15
N ILE A 136 16.22 -4.91 21.82
CA ILE A 136 16.33 -3.77 22.75
C ILE A 136 15.44 -3.96 23.98
N ILE A 137 14.18 -4.40 23.79
CA ILE A 137 13.25 -4.70 24.90
C ILE A 137 13.87 -5.75 25.83
N ASN A 138 14.33 -6.87 25.27
CA ASN A 138 14.95 -7.93 26.06
C ASN A 138 16.18 -7.43 26.83
N ALA A 139 17.03 -6.61 26.19
CA ALA A 139 18.19 -6.02 26.85
C ALA A 139 17.80 -5.04 27.98
N LEU A 140 16.73 -4.26 27.78
CA LEU A 140 16.22 -3.35 28.79
C LEU A 140 15.62 -4.11 29.97
N GLU A 141 14.85 -5.18 29.72
CA GLU A 141 14.33 -6.07 30.76
C GLU A 141 15.44 -6.69 31.60
N GLN A 142 16.53 -7.17 30.97
CA GLN A 142 17.69 -7.67 31.70
C GLN A 142 18.35 -6.57 32.55
N LYS A 143 18.46 -5.34 32.03
CA LYS A 143 19.01 -4.22 32.78
C LYS A 143 18.12 -3.84 33.98
N VAL A 144 16.80 -3.82 33.80
CA VAL A 144 15.83 -3.59 34.88
C VAL A 144 15.97 -4.68 35.94
N LYS A 145 16.00 -5.96 35.52
CA LYS A 145 16.18 -7.10 36.44
C LYS A 145 17.48 -6.98 37.26
N ASN A 146 18.60 -6.67 36.60
CA ASN A 146 19.88 -6.50 37.29
C ASN A 146 19.84 -5.36 38.30
N ARG A 147 19.23 -4.22 37.93
CA ARG A 147 19.03 -3.09 38.85
C ARG A 147 18.12 -3.44 40.02
N THR A 148 17.06 -4.22 39.81
CA THR A 148 16.19 -4.68 40.90
C THR A 148 16.96 -5.55 41.89
N ILE A 149 17.76 -6.51 41.39
CA ILE A 149 18.63 -7.35 42.23
C ILE A 149 19.65 -6.51 43.02
N GLU A 150 20.24 -5.50 42.39
CA GLU A 150 21.18 -4.58 43.06
C GLU A 150 20.48 -3.75 44.14
N LEU A 151 19.30 -3.21 43.85
CA LEU A 151 18.49 -2.46 44.82
C LEU A 151 18.10 -3.32 46.02
N GLU A 152 17.65 -4.56 45.80
CA GLU A 152 17.35 -5.51 46.89
C GLU A 152 18.57 -5.78 47.77
N ARG A 153 19.75 -5.92 47.16
CA ARG A 153 21.00 -6.11 47.91
C ARG A 153 21.36 -4.89 48.74
N LEU A 154 21.21 -3.68 48.19
CA LEU A 154 21.46 -2.43 48.89
C LEU A 154 20.49 -2.24 50.06
N VAL A 155 19.21 -2.55 49.87
CA VAL A 155 18.20 -2.51 50.95
C VAL A 155 18.60 -3.45 52.10
N ARG A 156 18.98 -4.70 51.81
CA ARG A 156 19.46 -5.63 52.85
C ARG A 156 20.70 -5.14 53.59
N GLN A 157 21.63 -4.49 52.88
CA GLN A 157 22.82 -3.90 53.51
C GLN A 157 22.45 -2.75 54.45
N LEU A 158 21.54 -1.86 54.03
CA LEU A 158 21.04 -0.78 54.86
C LEU A 158 20.31 -1.30 56.11
N GLU A 159 19.48 -2.33 55.96
CA GLU A 159 18.80 -2.99 57.08
C GLU A 159 19.82 -3.56 58.09
N ALA A 160 20.83 -4.29 57.61
CA ALA A 160 21.87 -4.86 58.47
C ALA A 160 22.73 -3.78 59.17
N LEU A 161 23.03 -2.67 58.49
CA LEU A 161 23.71 -1.52 59.09
C LEU A 161 22.83 -0.85 60.15
N SER A 162 21.54 -0.68 59.88
CA SER A 162 20.60 -0.08 60.83
C SER A 162 20.45 -0.94 62.09
N ALA A 163 20.44 -2.27 61.95
CA ALA A 163 20.43 -3.20 63.08
C ALA A 163 21.72 -3.07 63.93
N LYS A 164 22.90 -3.06 63.29
CA LYS A 164 24.17 -2.85 63.99
C LYS A 164 24.25 -1.48 64.68
N ALA A 165 23.69 -0.44 64.06
CA ALA A 165 23.64 0.89 64.66
C ALA A 165 22.76 0.92 65.91
N LYS A 166 21.59 0.26 65.87
CA LYS A 166 20.72 0.09 67.06
C LYS A 166 21.42 -0.68 68.18
N ASP A 167 22.11 -1.77 67.86
CA ASP A 167 22.87 -2.55 68.86
C ASP A 167 23.98 -1.70 69.51
N LYS A 168 24.76 -0.97 68.70
CA LYS A 168 25.77 -0.03 69.24
C LYS A 168 25.16 1.08 70.07
N GLU A 169 23.98 1.58 69.71
CA GLU A 169 23.29 2.59 70.51
C GLU A 169 22.88 2.02 71.88
N LEU A 170 22.40 0.77 71.91
CA LEU A 170 22.10 0.03 73.13
C LEU A 170 23.36 -0.20 73.98
N GLU A 171 24.46 -0.65 73.38
CA GLU A 171 25.75 -0.82 74.07
C GLU A 171 26.25 0.49 74.66
N THR A 172 26.23 1.59 73.89
CA THR A 172 26.69 2.89 74.36
C THR A 172 25.82 3.47 75.47
N ARG A 173 24.51 3.20 75.48
CA ARG A 173 23.63 3.53 76.61
C ARG A 173 24.00 2.74 77.85
N GLN A 174 24.15 1.42 77.74
CA GLN A 174 24.56 0.56 78.86
C GLN A 174 25.93 0.95 79.42
N LEU A 175 26.89 1.29 78.56
CA LEU A 175 28.21 1.76 78.96
C LEU A 175 28.16 3.09 79.71
N LYS A 176 27.33 4.04 79.25
CA LYS A 176 27.11 5.31 79.95
C LYS A 176 26.52 5.09 81.35
N GLU A 177 25.51 4.24 81.47
CA GLU A 177 24.90 3.89 82.77
C GLU A 177 25.93 3.21 83.70
N GLY A 178 26.72 2.28 83.17
CA GLY A 178 27.81 1.63 83.90
C GLY A 178 28.87 2.61 84.39
N LEU A 179 29.31 3.54 83.53
CA LEU A 179 30.26 4.60 83.89
C LEU A 179 29.68 5.55 84.95
N GLU A 180 28.39 5.88 84.87
CA GLU A 180 27.72 6.72 85.87
C GLU A 180 27.69 6.05 87.24
N ASN A 181 27.40 4.75 87.28
CA ASN A 181 27.41 3.94 88.50
C ASN A 181 28.83 3.82 89.09
N LEU A 182 29.85 3.62 88.26
CA LEU A 182 31.25 3.61 88.69
C LEU A 182 31.68 4.98 89.22
N ARG A 183 31.30 6.08 88.55
CA ARG A 183 31.56 7.45 89.01
C ARG A 183 30.92 7.71 90.37
N LYS A 184 29.67 7.29 90.59
CA LYS A 184 29.00 7.37 91.90
C LYS A 184 29.74 6.58 92.98
N LYS A 185 30.24 5.37 92.67
CA LYS A 185 31.05 4.55 93.59
C LYS A 185 32.41 5.19 93.90
N ALA A 186 33.11 5.70 92.90
CA ALA A 186 34.40 6.37 93.06
C ALA A 186 34.28 7.67 93.88
N GLY A 187 33.22 8.46 93.68
CA GLY A 187 32.92 9.64 94.49
C GLY A 187 32.68 9.29 95.97
N LYS A 188 31.93 8.21 96.24
CA LYS A 188 31.73 7.69 97.61
C LYS A 188 33.03 7.20 98.25
N ALA A 189 33.90 6.52 97.50
CA ALA A 189 35.20 6.05 97.98
C ALA A 189 36.17 7.21 98.27
N LYS A 190 36.18 8.26 97.43
CA LYS A 190 36.99 9.46 97.64
C LYS A 190 36.53 10.25 98.87
N ASN A 191 35.22 10.34 99.10
CA ASN A 191 34.66 10.98 100.29
C ASN A 191 34.99 10.21 101.58
N LYS A 192 34.93 8.86 101.54
CA LYS A 192 35.31 7.99 102.67
C LYS A 192 36.82 8.09 103.01
N LYS A 193 37.68 8.27 102.00
CA LYS A 193 39.12 8.47 102.20
C LYS A 193 39.46 9.86 102.77
N ASN A 194 38.69 10.88 102.43
CA ASN A 194 38.84 12.24 102.99
C ASN A 194 38.39 12.30 104.47
N ILE A 195 37.32 11.59 104.83
CA ILE A 195 36.84 11.52 106.22
C ILE A 195 37.89 10.84 107.12
N ASN A 196 38.46 9.72 106.66
CA ASN A 196 39.50 9.00 107.42
C ASN A 196 40.84 9.75 107.54
N ASN A 197 41.10 10.76 106.71
CA ASN A 197 42.28 11.62 106.82
C ASN A 197 42.08 12.84 107.72
N ILE A 198 40.83 13.18 108.05
CA ILE A 198 40.49 14.25 109.00
C ILE A 198 40.42 13.71 110.44
N GLU A 199 40.17 12.40 110.63
CA GLU A 199 40.21 11.75 111.95
C GLU A 199 41.62 11.37 112.44
N ASN A 200 42.69 11.69 111.70
CA ASN A 200 44.08 11.32 112.03
C ASN A 200 45.03 12.53 112.23
N ILE A 201 44.49 13.70 112.56
CA ILE A 201 45.25 14.89 113.01
C ILE A 201 44.63 15.37 114.31
#